data_AF-A0A968I718-F1
#
_entry.id   AF-A0A968I718-F1
#
_cell.length_a   1.000
_cell.length_b   1.000
_cell.length_c   1.000
_cell.angle_alpha   90.00
_cell.angle_beta   90.00
_cell.angle_gamma   90.00
#
_symmetry.space_group_name_H-M   'P 1'
#
loop_
_entity.id
_entity.type
_entity.pdbx_description
1 polymer ?
#
loop_
_entity_poly.entity_id
_entity_poly.type
_entity_poly.pdbx_seq_one_letter_code
_entity_poly.pdbx_strand_id
1 'polypeptide(L)'
;MASDPASGAFDALAPYLGQISFGALAGFATGFALKKVGRVALVIFGLLFIAVQGLAYLGVVQIDWLRIQSFADPMLKRESLEGFFNSLVRILTNNVPFAGAFIPGFLLGLRFG
;
A
#
# COMPACT_ATOMS: atom_id res chain seq x y z
N MET A 1 7.53 -28.36 -38.13
CA MET A 1 8.26 -27.47 -37.21
C MET A 1 7.23 -26.93 -36.24
N ALA A 2 7.09 -27.56 -35.07
CA ALA A 2 6.10 -27.13 -34.07
C ALA A 2 6.57 -25.76 -33.55
N SER A 3 5.75 -24.72 -33.72
CA SER A 3 5.97 -23.43 -33.07
C SER A 3 6.02 -23.66 -31.56
N ASP A 4 7.16 -23.38 -30.94
CA ASP A 4 7.34 -23.51 -29.50
C ASP A 4 6.31 -22.58 -28.82
N PRO A 5 5.38 -23.09 -28.00
CA PRO A 5 4.36 -22.25 -27.37
C PRO A 5 4.97 -21.12 -26.51
N ALA A 6 6.21 -21.29 -26.06
CA ALA A 6 6.95 -20.24 -25.37
C ALA A 6 7.24 -19.04 -26.29
N SER A 7 7.70 -19.27 -27.53
CA SER A 7 8.08 -18.17 -28.43
C SER A 7 6.89 -17.27 -28.77
N GLY A 8 5.71 -17.86 -29.00
CA GLY A 8 4.49 -17.09 -29.27
C GLY A 8 4.03 -16.23 -28.09
N ALA A 9 4.24 -16.67 -26.85
CA ALA A 9 3.92 -15.88 -25.66
C ALA A 9 4.91 -14.72 -25.46
N PHE A 10 6.21 -14.95 -25.69
CA PHE A 10 7.22 -13.89 -25.65
C PHE A 10 6.99 -12.83 -26.73
N ASP A 11 6.65 -13.23 -27.96
CA ASP A 11 6.35 -12.30 -29.06
C ASP A 11 5.10 -11.45 -28.77
N ALA A 12 4.08 -12.02 -28.11
CA ALA A 12 2.89 -11.30 -27.67
C ALA A 12 3.16 -10.30 -26.52
N LEU A 13 4.14 -10.60 -25.66
CA LEU A 13 4.51 -9.77 -24.52
C LEU A 13 5.62 -8.76 -24.83
N ALA A 14 6.43 -9.01 -25.86
CA ALA A 14 7.54 -8.16 -26.32
C ALA A 14 7.22 -6.66 -26.33
N PRO A 15 6.07 -6.18 -26.89
CA PRO A 15 5.74 -4.76 -26.88
C PRO A 15 5.38 -4.20 -25.49
N TYR A 16 5.00 -5.07 -24.54
CA TYR A 16 4.61 -4.69 -23.17
C TYR A 16 5.71 -4.92 -22.13
N LEU A 17 6.83 -5.56 -22.50
CA LEU A 17 7.93 -5.89 -21.59
C LEU A 17 8.44 -4.66 -20.82
N GLY A 18 8.60 -3.52 -21.50
CA GLY A 18 9.03 -2.29 -20.84
C GLY A 18 8.07 -1.83 -19.74
N GLN A 19 6.76 -1.90 -19.98
CA GLN A 19 5.73 -1.52 -19.00
C GLN A 19 5.64 -2.52 -17.85
N ILE A 20 5.81 -3.82 -18.14
CA ILE A 20 5.82 -4.89 -17.15
C ILE A 20 7.04 -4.76 -16.23
N SER A 21 8.24 -4.62 -16.79
CA SER A 21 9.47 -4.46 -16.00
C SER A 21 9.43 -3.19 -15.14
N PHE A 22 8.99 -2.06 -15.72
CA PHE A 22 8.82 -0.83 -14.97
C PHE A 22 7.77 -0.98 -13.86
N GLY A 23 6.62 -1.60 -14.16
CA GLY A 23 5.57 -1.86 -13.18
C GLY A 23 6.05 -2.71 -12.01
N ALA A 24 6.76 -3.80 -12.29
CA ALA A 24 7.31 -4.67 -11.24
C ALA A 24 8.31 -3.93 -10.34
N LEU A 25 9.23 -3.15 -10.91
CA LEU A 25 10.22 -2.38 -10.14
C LEU A 25 9.57 -1.24 -9.34
N ALA A 26 8.64 -0.50 -9.96
CA ALA A 26 7.88 0.55 -9.29
C ALA A 26 7.05 -0.02 -8.14
N GLY A 27 6.40 -1.17 -8.36
CA GLY A 27 5.68 -1.91 -7.33
C GLY A 27 6.60 -2.26 -6.18
N PHE A 28 7.73 -2.92 -6.46
CA PHE A 28 8.70 -3.31 -5.45
C PHE A 28 9.22 -2.13 -4.63
N ALA A 29 9.65 -1.05 -5.28
CA ALA A 29 10.12 0.15 -4.60
C ALA A 29 9.03 0.76 -3.71
N THR A 30 7.79 0.84 -4.22
CA THR A 30 6.64 1.37 -3.48
C THR A 30 6.34 0.53 -2.24
N GLY A 31 6.28 -0.79 -2.38
CA GLY A 31 6.02 -1.71 -1.27
C GLY A 31 7.12 -1.66 -0.21
N PHE A 32 8.38 -1.64 -0.64
CA PHE A 32 9.52 -1.54 0.27
C PHE A 32 9.48 -0.24 1.09
N ALA A 33 9.28 0.90 0.41
CA ALA A 33 9.18 2.21 1.06
C ALA A 33 7.99 2.26 2.04
N LEU A 34 6.83 1.74 1.63
CA LEU A 34 5.63 1.70 2.47
C LEU A 34 5.86 0.94 3.76
N LYS A 35 6.56 -0.20 3.73
CA LYS A 35 6.87 -0.96 4.95
C LYS A 35 7.85 -0.24 5.87
N LYS A 36 8.89 0.38 5.32
CA LYS A 36 9.86 1.15 6.13
C LYS A 36 9.18 2.31 6.85
N VAL A 37 8.42 3.12 6.10
CA VAL A 37 7.68 4.26 6.65
C VAL A 37 6.61 3.79 7.64
N GLY A 38 5.85 2.74 7.29
CA GLY A 38 4.83 2.16 8.14
C GLY A 38 5.40 1.67 9.48
N ARG A 39 6.57 1.02 9.48
CA ARG A 39 7.23 0.59 10.72
C ARG A 39 7.60 1.78 11.61
N VAL A 40 8.17 2.84 11.04
CA VAL A 40 8.51 4.06 11.80
C VAL A 40 7.25 4.74 12.35
N ALA A 41 6.21 4.88 11.52
CA ALA A 41 4.94 5.46 11.93
C ALA A 41 4.28 4.67 13.07
N LEU A 42 4.30 3.33 13.01
CA LEU A 42 3.78 2.47 14.07
C LEU A 42 4.56 2.61 15.38
N VAL A 43 5.89 2.71 15.31
CA VAL A 43 6.73 2.94 16.50
C VAL A 43 6.40 4.29 17.14
N ILE A 44 6.34 5.36 16.34
CA ILE A 44 6.00 6.70 16.83
C ILE A 44 4.60 6.69 17.47
N PHE A 45 3.62 6.09 16.79
CA PHE A 45 2.27 5.99 17.30
C PHE A 45 2.20 5.21 18.62
N GLY A 46 2.90 4.07 18.72
CA GLY A 46 2.97 3.27 19.94
C GLY A 46 3.62 4.03 21.10
N LEU A 47 4.73 4.74 20.85
CA LEU A 47 5.40 5.56 21.85
C LEU A 47 4.50 6.71 22.33
N LEU A 48 3.85 7.40 21.40
CA LEU A 48 2.90 8.46 21.73
C LEU A 48 1.75 7.92 22.58
N PHE A 49 1.20 6.76 22.22
CA PHE A 49 0.15 6.11 22.98
C PHE A 49 0.61 5.79 24.41
N ILE A 50 1.78 5.17 24.59
CA ILE A 50 2.35 4.88 25.92
C ILE A 50 2.54 6.17 26.73
N ALA A 51 3.06 7.23 26.12
CA ALA A 51 3.27 8.52 26.79
C ALA A 51 1.95 9.14 27.26
N VAL A 52 0.92 9.17 26.41
CA VAL A 52 -0.42 9.67 26.76
C VAL A 52 -1.02 8.86 27.90
N GLN A 53 -0.92 7.53 27.84
CA GLN A 53 -1.44 6.67 28.92
C GLN A 53 -0.69 6.87 30.24
N GLY A 54 0.63 7.07 30.20
CA GLY A 54 1.42 7.41 31.39
C GLY A 54 1.00 8.74 32.03
N LEU A 55 0.78 9.77 31.21
CA LEU A 55 0.29 11.08 31.67
C LEU A 55 -1.13 10.99 32.25
N ALA A 56 -2.00 10.17 31.64
CA ALA A 56 -3.35 9.93 32.15
C ALA A 56 -3.32 9.18 33.50
N TYR A 57 -2.45 8.19 33.65
CA TYR A 57 -2.28 7.45 34.90
C TYR A 57 -1.81 8.36 36.06
N LEU A 58 -0.92 9.31 35.77
CA LEU A 58 -0.45 10.30 36.74
C LEU A 58 -1.50 11.40 37.03
N GLY A 59 -2.64 11.40 36.34
CA GLY A 59 -3.70 12.41 36.49
C GLY A 59 -3.38 13.77 35.85
N VAL A 60 -2.35 13.86 35.01
CA VAL A 60 -1.91 15.10 34.36
C VAL A 60 -2.77 15.45 33.14
N VAL A 61 -3.31 14.44 32.45
CA VAL A 61 -4.10 14.61 31.22
C VAL A 61 -5.41 13.84 31.31
N GLN A 62 -6.51 14.45 30.85
CA GLN A 62 -7.80 13.76 30.63
C GLN A 62 -8.00 13.52 29.13
N ILE A 63 -8.37 12.29 28.76
CA ILE A 63 -8.55 11.89 27.37
C ILE A 63 -10.01 12.07 26.95
N ASP A 64 -10.26 12.96 26.00
CA ASP A 64 -11.57 13.13 25.36
C ASP A 64 -11.72 12.16 24.19
N TRP A 65 -12.37 11.03 24.46
CA TRP A 65 -12.64 9.99 23.48
C TRP A 65 -13.62 10.41 22.39
N LEU A 66 -14.57 11.31 22.69
CA LEU A 66 -15.55 11.79 21.71
C LEU A 66 -14.87 12.65 20.65
N ARG A 67 -13.93 13.50 21.08
CA ARG A 67 -13.14 14.31 20.16
C ARG A 67 -12.18 13.46 19.33
N ILE A 68 -11.56 12.43 19.90
CA ILE A 68 -10.74 11.49 19.13
C ILE A 68 -11.58 10.79 18.07
N GLN A 69 -12.77 10.31 18.44
CA GLN A 69 -13.68 9.63 17.53
C GLN A 69 -14.12 10.55 16.38
N SER A 70 -14.44 11.81 16.64
CA SER A 70 -14.86 12.74 15.57
C SER A 70 -13.76 13.02 14.54
N PHE A 71 -12.48 12.93 14.93
CA PHE A 71 -11.35 12.99 14.00
C PHE A 71 -11.10 11.67 13.26
N ALA A 72 -11.28 10.53 13.93
CA ALA A 72 -11.00 9.21 13.35
C ALA A 72 -12.12 8.73 12.40
N ASP A 73 -13.38 8.98 12.76
CA ASP A 73 -14.56 8.47 12.05
C ASP A 73 -14.55 8.79 10.54
N PRO A 74 -14.28 10.03 10.08
CA PRO A 74 -14.24 10.32 8.65
C PRO A 74 -13.21 9.48 7.87
N MET A 75 -12.06 9.17 8.50
CA MET A 75 -10.99 8.38 7.87
C MET A 75 -11.31 6.88 7.87
N LEU A 76 -12.11 6.41 8.83
CA LEU A 76 -12.47 5.00 9.00
C LEU A 76 -13.82 4.63 8.36
N LYS A 77 -14.60 5.61 7.91
CA LYS A 77 -15.87 5.38 7.20
C LYS A 77 -15.64 4.48 5.98
N ARG A 78 -16.54 3.50 5.79
CA ARG A 78 -16.49 2.60 4.63
C ARG A 78 -16.44 3.34 3.31
N GLU A 79 -17.20 4.42 3.17
CA GLU A 79 -17.25 5.22 1.94
C GLU A 79 -15.89 5.86 1.59
N SER A 80 -15.12 6.33 2.57
CA SER A 80 -13.78 6.88 2.30
C SER A 80 -12.79 5.79 1.93
N LEU A 81 -12.87 4.63 2.58
CA LEU A 81 -12.05 3.45 2.24
C LEU A 81 -12.40 2.89 0.86
N GLU A 82 -13.68 2.78 0.52
CA GLU A 82 -14.17 2.34 -0.78
C GLU A 82 -13.79 3.34 -1.87
N GLY A 83 -13.92 4.65 -1.63
CA GLY A 83 -13.51 5.69 -2.58
C GLY A 83 -12.01 5.64 -2.88
N PHE A 84 -11.18 5.43 -1.85
CA PHE A 84 -9.74 5.23 -2.01
C PHE A 84 -9.45 3.96 -2.82
N PHE A 85 -10.06 2.84 -2.44
CA PHE A 85 -9.87 1.57 -3.14
C PHE A 85 -10.29 1.64 -4.60
N ASN A 86 -11.44 2.23 -4.90
CA ASN A 86 -11.94 2.44 -6.25
C ASN A 86 -10.99 3.31 -7.07
N SER A 87 -10.38 4.33 -6.46
CA SER A 87 -9.38 5.17 -7.12
C SER A 87 -8.12 4.36 -7.46
N LEU A 88 -7.63 3.52 -6.53
CA LEU A 88 -6.51 2.62 -6.80
C LEU A 88 -6.84 1.62 -7.92
N VAL A 89 -7.99 0.96 -7.85
CA VAL A 89 -8.46 0.02 -8.89
C VAL A 89 -8.56 0.73 -10.23
N ARG A 90 -9.06 1.97 -10.28
CA ARG A 90 -9.14 2.74 -11.52
C ARG A 90 -7.76 3.04 -12.10
N ILE A 91 -6.79 3.43 -11.27
CA ILE A 91 -5.41 3.67 -11.71
C ILE A 91 -4.78 2.38 -12.25
N LEU A 92 -4.98 1.26 -11.56
CA LEU A 92 -4.46 -0.05 -11.95
C LEU A 92 -5.11 -0.57 -13.24
N THR A 93 -6.43 -0.52 -13.35
CA THR A 93 -7.16 -1.00 -14.53
C THR A 93 -6.93 -0.13 -15.77
N ASN A 94 -6.54 1.15 -15.60
CA ASN A 94 -6.20 2.02 -16.73
C ASN A 94 -4.93 1.55 -17.48
N ASN A 95 -4.07 0.75 -16.85
CA ASN A 95 -2.95 0.09 -17.50
C ASN A 95 -2.81 -1.35 -16.98
N VAL A 96 -3.60 -2.26 -17.57
CA VAL A 96 -3.67 -3.67 -17.15
C VAL A 96 -2.29 -4.38 -17.20
N PRO A 97 -1.46 -4.25 -18.26
CA PRO A 97 -0.12 -4.83 -18.27
C PRO A 97 0.77 -4.32 -17.13
N PHE A 98 0.74 -3.01 -16.87
CA PHE A 98 1.46 -2.41 -15.75
C PHE A 98 0.95 -2.93 -14.40
N ALA A 99 -0.36 -2.93 -14.18
CA ALA A 99 -0.97 -3.38 -12.92
C ALA A 99 -0.69 -4.85 -12.62
N GLY A 100 -0.76 -5.70 -13.66
CA GLY A 100 -0.42 -7.11 -13.55
C GLY A 100 1.01 -7.35 -13.05
N ALA A 101 1.95 -6.48 -13.44
CA ALA A 101 3.33 -6.55 -12.97
C ALA A 101 3.57 -5.82 -11.63
N PHE A 102 2.85 -4.72 -11.40
CA PHE A 102 3.00 -3.88 -10.22
C PHE A 102 2.58 -4.59 -8.94
N ILE A 103 1.43 -5.26 -8.92
CA ILE A 103 0.92 -5.93 -7.71
C ILE A 103 1.90 -6.97 -7.14
N PRO A 104 2.41 -7.95 -7.92
CA PRO A 104 3.37 -8.91 -7.39
C PRO A 104 4.68 -8.22 -6.98
N GLY A 105 5.15 -7.22 -7.74
CA GLY A 105 6.30 -6.41 -7.35
C GLY A 105 6.09 -5.73 -5.99
N PHE A 106 4.94 -5.09 -5.80
CA PHE A 106 4.54 -4.42 -4.57
C PHE A 106 4.46 -5.35 -3.36
N LEU A 107 3.83 -6.52 -3.52
CA LEU A 107 3.77 -7.52 -2.45
C LEU A 107 5.17 -8.04 -2.07
N LEU A 108 6.04 -8.26 -3.06
CA LEU A 108 7.43 -8.62 -2.79
C LEU A 108 8.18 -7.49 -2.08
N GLY A 109 8.03 -6.25 -2.54
CA GLY A 109 8.59 -5.07 -1.87
C GLY A 109 8.15 -4.96 -0.42
N LEU A 110 6.86 -5.15 -0.14
CA LEU A 110 6.32 -5.23 1.21
C LEU A 110 6.88 -6.42 2.00
N ARG A 111 7.15 -7.55 1.37
CA ARG A 111 7.77 -8.69 2.07
C ARG A 111 9.22 -8.37 2.48
N PHE A 112 9.99 -7.74 1.59
CA PHE A 112 11.42 -7.48 1.77
C PHE A 112 11.77 -6.17 2.50
N GLY A 113 10.86 -5.18 2.55
CA GLY A 113 11.00 -3.96 3.36
C GLY A 113 11.17 -4.23 4.85
#